data_AF-A0A962C095-F1
#
_entry.id   AF-A0A962C095-F1
#
_cell.length_a   1.000
_cell.length_b   1.000
_cell.length_c   1.000
_cell.angle_alpha   90.00
_cell.angle_beta   90.00
_cell.angle_gamma   90.00
#
_symmetry.space_group_name_H-M   'P 1'
#
loop_
_entity.id
_entity.type
_entity.pdbx_description
1 polymer ?
#
loop_
_entity_poly.entity_id
_entity_poly.type
_entity_poly.pdbx_seq_one_letter_code
_entity_poly.pdbx_strand_id
1 'polypeptide(L)' 'MQVMVGLVVALQLWFMVLEMFLWTTPKGRKTFGLTAEFAAQSRVLAANQGLYNGFLAAGLIWGLWLGQDGFAVRV' A
#
# COMPACT_ATOMS: atom_id res chain seq x y z
N MET A 1 -19.79 6.16 -1.10
CA MET A 1 -18.50 6.14 -1.81
C MET A 1 -17.32 6.43 -0.90
N GLN A 2 -17.30 7.56 -0.18
CA GLN A 2 -16.15 7.97 0.65
C GLN A 2 -15.70 6.92 1.69
N VAL A 3 -16.64 6.25 2.36
CA VAL A 3 -16.32 5.17 3.31
C VAL A 3 -15.58 4.00 2.64
N MET A 4 -15.98 3.62 1.42
CA MET A 4 -15.31 2.57 0.66
C MET A 4 -13.90 3.02 0.23
N VAL A 5 -13.74 4.28 -0.18
CA VAL A 5 -12.42 4.84 -0.50
C VAL A 5 -11.53 4.85 0.74
N GLY A 6 -12.06 5.23 1.91
CA GLY A 6 -11.33 5.16 3.17
C GLY A 6 -10.88 3.73 3.52
N LEU A 7 -11.74 2.73 3.28
CA LEU A 7 -11.36 1.32 3.44
C LEU A 7 -10.23 0.92 2.48
N VAL A 8 -10.29 1.34 1.21
CA VAL A 8 -9.23 1.09 0.23
C VAL A 8 -7.92 1.74 0.67
N VAL A 9 -7.94 2.99 1.13
CA VAL A 9 -6.75 3.66 1.70
C VAL A 9 -6.15 2.84 2.84
N ALA A 10 -6.99 2.37 3.78
CA ALA A 10 -6.52 1.57 4.91
C ALA A 10 -5.85 0.26 4.44
N LEU A 11 -6.43 -0.42 3.45
CA LEU A 11 -5.85 -1.62 2.84
C LEU A 11 -4.50 -1.31 2.16
N GLN A 12 -4.41 -0.22 1.39
CA GLN A 12 -3.17 0.17 0.72
C GLN A 12 -2.04 0.45 1.71
N LEU A 13 -2.33 1.17 2.80
CA LEU A 13 -1.35 1.43 3.86
C LEU A 13 -0.95 0.14 4.60
N TRP A 14 -1.91 -0.76 4.85
CA TRP A 14 -1.64 -2.06 5.45
C TRP A 14 -0.70 -2.92 4.59
N PHE A 15 -0.97 -3.04 3.29
CA PHE A 15 -0.10 -3.78 2.37
C PHE A 15 1.27 -3.12 2.23
N MET A 16 1.33 -1.79 2.10
CA MET A 16 2.59 -1.05 2.08
C MET A 16 3.47 -1.40 3.28
N VAL A 17 2.91 -1.40 4.50
CA VAL A 17 3.67 -1.73 5.71
C VAL A 17 4.16 -3.19 5.68
N LEU A 18 3.30 -4.11 5.26
CA LEU A 18 3.66 -5.51 5.13
C LEU A 18 4.77 -5.74 4.12
N GLU A 19 4.73 -5.07 2.96
CA GLU A 19 5.62 -5.28 1.83
C GLU A 19 6.97 -4.56 1.99
N MET A 20 7.00 -3.36 2.57
CA MET A 20 8.24 -2.59 2.75
C MET A 20 9.02 -2.99 4.01
N PHE A 21 8.31 -3.23 5.12
CA PHE A 21 8.95 -3.41 6.42
C PHE A 21 8.88 -4.83 6.95
N LEU A 22 7.77 -5.54 6.71
CA LEU A 22 7.51 -6.84 7.34
C LEU A 22 7.69 -8.04 6.40
N TRP A 23 8.06 -7.84 5.14
CA TRP A 23 8.05 -8.87 4.10
C TRP A 23 8.84 -10.13 4.46
N THR A 24 10.05 -9.95 4.99
CA THR A 24 10.94 -11.07 5.38
C THR A 24 10.66 -11.61 6.79
N THR A 25 9.77 -10.99 7.56
CA THR A 25 9.43 -11.41 8.92
C THR A 25 8.49 -12.63 8.90
N PRO A 26 8.38 -13.41 10.00
CA PRO A 26 7.39 -14.49 10.09
C PRO A 26 5.95 -14.02 9.81
N LYS A 27 5.61 -12.78 10.20
CA LYS A 27 4.28 -12.20 9.96
C LYS A 27 4.05 -11.98 8.46
N GLY A 28 4.97 -11.31 7.76
CA GLY A 28 4.86 -11.09 6.32
C GLY A 28 4.77 -12.40 5.55
N ARG A 29 5.68 -13.34 5.84
CA ARG A 29 5.68 -14.67 5.21
C ARG A 29 4.38 -15.44 5.44
N LYS A 30 3.82 -15.41 6.66
CA LYS A 30 2.53 -16.05 6.97
C LYS A 30 1.37 -15.40 6.21
N THR A 31 1.35 -14.08 6.10
CA THR A 31 0.27 -13.35 5.40
C THR A 31 0.25 -13.67 3.90
N PHE A 32 1.41 -13.81 3.27
CA PHE A 32 1.52 -14.03 1.82
C PHE A 32 1.86 -15.48 1.43
N GLY A 33 1.96 -16.40 2.39
CA GLY A 33 2.27 -17.81 2.13
C GLY A 33 3.67 -18.06 1.56
N LEU A 34 4.67 -17.28 1.97
CA LEU A 34 6.01 -17.31 1.38
C LEU A 34 6.98 -18.22 2.15
N THR A 35 7.88 -18.87 1.43
CA THR A 35 9.08 -19.46 2.02
C THR A 35 10.05 -18.36 2.48
N ALA A 36 10.95 -18.69 3.41
CA ALA A 36 11.97 -17.73 3.86
C ALA A 36 12.91 -17.29 2.71
N GLU A 37 13.27 -18.24 1.85
CA GLU A 37 14.15 -18.01 0.70
C GLU A 37 13.50 -17.09 -0.33
N PHE A 38 12.25 -17.38 -0.73
CA PHE A 38 11.55 -16.55 -1.70
C PHE A 38 11.33 -15.12 -1.18
N ALA A 39 10.97 -14.97 0.11
CA ALA A 39 10.79 -13.65 0.72
C ALA A 39 12.10 -12.85 0.74
N ALA A 40 13.25 -13.51 0.96
CA ALA A 40 14.56 -12.86 0.90
C ALA A 40 14.91 -12.41 -0.53
N GLN A 41 14.72 -13.29 -1.51
CA GLN A 41 15.03 -13.02 -2.92
C GLN A 41 14.13 -11.93 -3.52
N SER A 42 12.85 -11.87 -3.11
CA SER A 42 11.86 -10.90 -3.62
C SER A 42 11.76 -9.60 -2.83
N ARG A 43 12.59 -9.39 -1.80
CA ARG A 43 12.47 -8.24 -0.87
C ARG A 43 12.42 -6.88 -1.58
N VAL A 44 13.27 -6.67 -2.58
CA VAL A 44 13.32 -5.39 -3.31
C VAL A 44 12.08 -5.18 -4.16
N LEU A 45 11.59 -6.24 -4.82
CA LEU A 45 10.35 -6.20 -5.57
C LEU A 45 9.16 -5.85 -4.65
N ALA A 46 9.07 -6.51 -3.50
CA ALA A 46 8.04 -6.23 -2.51
C ALA A 46 8.12 -4.79 -2.00
N ALA A 47 9.32 -4.28 -1.68
CA ALA A 47 9.47 -2.89 -1.27
C ALA A 47 8.98 -1.90 -2.35
N ASN A 48 9.19 -2.20 -3.63
CA ASN A 48 8.67 -1.40 -4.74
C ASN A 48 7.13 -1.50 -4.85
N GLN A 49 6.56 -2.70 -4.65
CA GLN A 49 5.10 -2.87 -4.58
C GLN A 49 4.48 -2.08 -3.43
N GLY A 50 5.12 -2.10 -2.26
CA GLY A 50 4.68 -1.32 -1.11
C GLY A 50 4.75 0.18 -1.36
N LEU A 51 5.82 0.66 -2.01
CA LEU A 51 5.93 2.07 -2.40
C LEU A 51 4.81 2.48 -3.36
N TYR A 52 4.48 1.64 -4.34
CA TYR A 52 3.35 1.86 -5.25
C TYR A 52 2.02 1.95 -4.49
N ASN A 53 1.78 1.04 -3.54
CA ASN A 53 0.62 1.08 -2.65
C ASN A 53 0.58 2.38 -1.84
N GLY A 54 1.72 2.87 -1.37
CA GLY A 54 1.87 4.16 -0.70
C GLY A 54 1.45 5.35 -1.57
N PHE A 55 1.89 5.40 -2.83
CA PHE A 55 1.48 6.46 -3.75
C PHE A 55 -0.02 6.43 -4.05
N LEU A 56 -0.60 5.25 -4.25
CA LEU A 56 -2.05 5.11 -4.42
C LEU A 56 -2.82 5.59 -3.19
N ALA A 57 -2.37 5.20 -1.99
CA ALA A 57 -2.98 5.67 -0.74
C ALA A 57 -2.91 7.20 -0.63
N ALA A 58 -1.76 7.80 -0.93
CA ALA A 58 -1.56 9.25 -0.89
C ALA A 58 -2.51 9.98 -1.85
N GLY A 59 -2.63 9.50 -3.10
CA GLY A 59 -3.55 10.08 -4.08
C GLY A 59 -5.02 9.99 -3.67
N LEU A 60 -5.43 8.85 -3.08
CA LEU A 60 -6.80 8.67 -2.58
C LEU A 60 -7.09 9.54 -1.34
N ILE A 61 -6.14 9.66 -0.42
CA ILE A 61 -6.24 10.55 0.75
C ILE A 61 -6.38 12.00 0.27
N TRP A 62 -5.54 12.40 -0.70
CA TRP A 62 -5.59 13.73 -1.28
C TRP A 62 -6.97 14.03 -1.90
N GLY A 63 -7.50 13.11 -2.71
CA GLY A 63 -8.83 13.23 -3.30
C GLY A 63 -9.95 13.29 -2.26
N LEU A 64 -9.87 12.49 -1.19
CA LEU A 64 -10.83 12.53 -0.09
C LEU A 64 -10.77 13.87 0.66
N TRP A 65 -9.58 14.42 0.87
CA TRP A 65 -9.39 15.69 1.57
C TRP A 65 -9.95 16.87 0.77
N LEU A 66 -9.76 16.88 -0.55
CA LEU A 66 -10.30 17.91 -1.42
C LEU A 66 -11.83 17.87 -1.57
N GLY A 67 -12.46 16.73 -1.35
CA GLY A 67 -13.92 16.58 -1.46
C GLY A 67 -14.44 16.71 -2.89
N GLN A 68 -15.76 16.87 -3.05
CA GLN A 68 -16.40 16.92 -4.38
C GLN A 68 -16.07 18.19 -5.16
N ASP A 69 -15.76 19.28 -4.47
CA ASP A 69 -15.40 20.58 -5.06
C ASP A 69 -13.89 20.73 -5.27
N GLY A 70 -13.15 19.61 -5.17
CA GLY A 70 -11.71 19.57 -5.31
C GLY A 70 -11.23 20.11 -6.66
N PHE A 71 -10.20 20.96 -6.63
CA PHE A 71 -9.63 21.53 -7.84
C PHE A 71 -8.87 20.45 -8.64
N ALA A 72 -9.15 20.36 -9.94
CA ALA A 72 -8.38 19.47 -10.81
C ALA A 72 -6.94 19.97 -10.90
N VAL A 73 -5.98 19.16 -10.45
CA VAL A 73 -4.55 19.42 -10.67
C VAL A 73 -4.29 19.25 -12.16
N ARG A 74 -4.19 20.37 -12.88
CA ARG A 74 -3.67 20.38 -14.25
C ARG A 74 -2.16 20.47 -14.17
N VAL A 75 -1.51 19.41 -14.65
CA VAL A 75 -0.06 19.38 -14.89
C VAL A 75 0.23 20.00 -16.26
#